data_AF-A0A7C9PWP7-F1
#
_entry.id   AF-A0A7C9PWP7-F1
#
_cell.length_a   1.000
_cell.length_b   1.000
_cell.length_c   1.000
_cell.angle_alpha   90.00
_cell.angle_beta   90.00
_cell.angle_gamma   90.00
#
_symmetry.space_group_name_H-M   'P 1'
#
loop_
_entity.id
_entity.type
_entity.pdbx_description
1 polymer ?
#
loop_
_entity_poly.entity_id
_entity_poly.type
_entity_poly.pdbx_seq_one_letter_code
_entity_poly.pdbx_strand_id
1 'polypeptide(L)'
;MRIAIQDLFSGKVSEFMQCQSLILSNTLRSQLERQWQRLTPTERAIMIQINDDNMPVTLQQILKTVNLATSDVLTGIQSLSRRLLLDSIRQGQDKYFQFNPVYQQYLKERSND
;
A
#
# COMPACT_ATOMS: atom_id res chain seq x y z
N MET A 1 -5.72 14.64 -12.17
CA MET A 1 -4.32 14.82 -12.61
C MET A 1 -4.17 15.93 -13.64
N ARG A 2 -5.01 15.99 -14.69
CA ARG A 2 -4.96 17.04 -15.73
C ARG A 2 -4.87 18.47 -15.19
N ILE A 3 -5.71 18.83 -14.21
CA ILE A 3 -5.72 20.18 -13.60
C ILE A 3 -4.35 20.49 -12.97
N ALA A 4 -3.81 19.59 -12.16
CA ALA A 4 -2.49 19.78 -11.54
C ALA A 4 -1.35 19.90 -12.56
N ILE A 5 -1.38 19.12 -13.65
CA ILE A 5 -0.36 19.24 -14.72
C ILE A 5 -0.49 20.60 -15.41
N GLN A 6 -1.71 21.06 -15.66
CA GLN A 6 -1.96 22.36 -16.26
C GLN A 6 -1.48 23.50 -15.36
N ASP A 7 -1.84 23.45 -14.08
CA ASP A 7 -1.61 24.55 -13.14
C ASP A 7 -0.14 24.62 -12.66
N LEU A 8 0.51 23.47 -12.44
CA LEU A 8 1.86 23.41 -11.88
C LEU A 8 2.96 23.29 -12.95
N PHE A 9 2.65 22.69 -14.09
CA PHE A 9 3.64 22.43 -15.16
C PHE A 9 3.25 23.09 -16.48
N SER A 10 2.29 24.01 -16.48
CA SER A 10 1.81 24.71 -17.69
C SER A 10 1.40 23.75 -18.82
N GLY A 11 0.88 22.58 -18.47
CA GLY A 11 0.48 21.53 -19.42
C GLY A 11 1.64 20.68 -19.96
N LYS A 12 2.90 20.95 -19.55
CA LYS A 12 4.07 20.20 -19.99
C LYS A 12 4.18 18.87 -19.25
N VAL A 13 3.64 17.83 -19.86
CA VAL A 13 3.71 16.46 -19.32
C VAL A 13 5.16 15.99 -19.12
N SER A 14 6.10 16.44 -19.96
CA SER A 14 7.52 16.09 -19.84
C SER A 14 8.14 16.55 -18.51
N GLU A 15 7.77 17.73 -18.02
CA GLU A 15 8.25 18.24 -16.72
C GLU A 15 7.60 17.46 -15.57
N PHE A 16 6.30 17.13 -15.69
CA PHE A 16 5.62 16.26 -14.71
C PHE A 16 6.26 14.87 -14.61
N MET A 17 6.66 14.27 -15.74
CA MET A 17 7.30 12.96 -15.76
C MET A 17 8.70 12.94 -15.13
N GLN A 18 9.32 14.10 -14.91
CA GLN A 18 10.60 14.20 -14.19
C GLN A 18 10.43 14.13 -12.66
N CYS A 19 9.19 14.25 -12.15
CA CYS A 19 8.92 14.04 -10.73
C CYS A 19 9.22 12.58 -10.36
N GLN A 20 10.26 12.38 -9.54
CA GLN A 20 10.68 11.05 -9.08
C GLN A 20 9.76 10.46 -7.98
N SER A 21 8.82 11.27 -7.46
CA SER A 21 7.87 10.83 -6.43
C SER A 21 6.57 10.34 -7.04
N LEU A 22 6.00 9.29 -6.44
CA LEU A 22 4.68 8.80 -6.80
C LEU A 22 3.63 9.78 -6.28
N ILE A 23 2.98 10.52 -7.18
CA ILE A 23 1.96 11.51 -6.82
C ILE A 23 0.57 10.89 -6.91
N LEU A 24 -0.11 10.76 -5.78
CA LEU A 24 -1.51 10.36 -5.74
C LEU A 24 -2.42 11.56 -6.07
N SER A 25 -3.29 11.43 -7.07
CA SER A 25 -4.29 12.48 -7.33
C SER A 25 -5.40 12.45 -6.28
N ASN A 26 -6.09 13.58 -6.03
CA ASN A 26 -7.22 13.64 -5.09
C ASN A 26 -8.32 12.62 -5.40
N THR A 27 -8.61 12.40 -6.70
CA THR A 27 -9.57 11.36 -7.13
C THR A 27 -9.11 9.97 -6.70
N LEU A 28 -7.83 9.64 -6.94
CA LEU A 28 -7.25 8.35 -6.54
C LEU A 28 -7.23 8.20 -5.02
N ARG A 29 -6.82 9.24 -4.27
CA ARG A 29 -6.88 9.26 -2.80
C ARG A 29 -8.29 8.96 -2.29
N SER A 30 -9.31 9.60 -2.86
CA SER A 30 -10.70 9.35 -2.45
C SER A 30 -11.17 7.91 -2.71
N GLN A 31 -10.66 7.28 -3.78
CA GLN A 31 -10.95 5.87 -4.09
C GLN A 31 -10.23 4.94 -3.11
N LEU A 32 -8.96 5.20 -2.81
CA LEU A 32 -8.17 4.43 -1.84
C LEU A 32 -8.77 4.56 -0.43
N GLU A 33 -9.21 5.75 -0.02
CA GLU A 33 -9.90 5.97 1.26
C GLU A 33 -11.19 5.13 1.35
N ARG A 34 -12.00 5.11 0.28
CA ARG A 34 -13.21 4.26 0.26
C ARG A 34 -12.87 2.77 0.39
N GLN A 35 -11.78 2.30 -0.23
CA GLN A 35 -11.32 0.92 -0.08
C GLN A 35 -10.84 0.66 1.36
N TRP A 36 -10.06 1.58 1.90
CA TRP A 36 -9.54 1.54 3.27
C TRP A 36 -10.67 1.44 4.31
N GLN A 37 -11.72 2.24 4.14
CA GLN A 37 -12.87 2.23 5.05
C GLN A 37 -13.65 0.90 5.07
N ARG A 38 -13.51 0.07 4.03
CA ARG A 38 -14.11 -1.29 3.95
C ARG A 38 -13.22 -2.38 4.54
N LEU A 39 -12.02 -2.04 5.00
CA LEU A 39 -11.12 -2.98 5.65
C LEU A 39 -11.49 -3.15 7.11
N THR A 40 -11.36 -4.37 7.62
CA THR A 40 -11.51 -4.71 9.02
C THR A 40 -10.37 -4.10 9.86
N PRO A 41 -10.55 -3.96 11.19
CA PRO A 41 -9.46 -3.51 12.06
C PRO A 41 -8.19 -4.37 11.93
N THR A 42 -8.34 -5.69 11.82
CA THR A 42 -7.24 -6.64 11.61
C THR A 42 -6.51 -6.39 10.29
N GLU A 43 -7.25 -6.22 9.18
CA GLU A 43 -6.66 -5.93 7.88
C GLU A 43 -5.86 -4.62 7.91
N ARG A 44 -6.41 -3.57 8.51
CA ARG A 44 -5.73 -2.27 8.66
C ARG A 44 -4.48 -2.37 9.52
N ALA A 45 -4.55 -3.10 10.63
CA ALA A 45 -3.40 -3.31 11.51
C ALA A 45 -2.25 -4.01 10.79
N ILE A 46 -2.55 -5.08 10.04
CA ILE A 46 -1.56 -5.77 9.20
C ILE A 46 -0.96 -4.77 8.21
N MET A 47 -1.78 -4.00 7.49
CA MET A 47 -1.30 -3.04 6.49
C MET A 47 -0.37 -1.99 7.07
N ILE A 48 -0.70 -1.40 8.22
CA ILE A 48 0.12 -0.37 8.86
C ILE A 48 1.45 -0.96 9.36
N GLN A 49 1.40 -2.13 10.00
CA GLN A 49 2.57 -2.67 10.71
C GLN A 49 3.60 -3.32 9.78
N ILE A 50 3.21 -3.72 8.56
CA ILE A 50 4.15 -4.34 7.61
C ILE A 50 4.56 -3.40 6.46
N ASN A 51 4.05 -2.16 6.44
CA ASN A 51 4.40 -1.16 5.43
C ASN A 51 5.67 -0.41 5.83
N ASP A 52 6.82 -1.09 5.76
CA ASP A 52 8.12 -0.53 6.07
C ASP A 52 8.99 -0.42 4.80
N ASP A 53 9.36 0.82 4.45
CA ASP A 53 10.28 1.22 3.36
C ASP A 53 10.27 0.39 2.07
N ASN A 54 9.08 -0.02 1.63
CA ASN A 54 8.83 -0.80 0.41
C ASN A 54 9.53 -2.17 0.35
N MET A 55 9.93 -2.72 1.49
CA MET A 55 10.61 -4.02 1.52
C MET A 55 9.60 -5.18 1.58
N PRO A 56 9.75 -6.22 0.74
CA PRO A 56 8.93 -7.43 0.85
C PRO A 56 9.20 -8.16 2.18
N VAL A 57 8.14 -8.65 2.82
CA VAL A 57 8.21 -9.34 4.12
C VAL A 57 7.77 -10.80 3.99
N THR A 58 8.40 -11.69 4.74
CA THR A 58 8.01 -13.11 4.84
C THR A 58 6.82 -13.28 5.78
N LEU A 59 6.08 -14.39 5.65
CA LEU A 59 4.99 -14.71 6.59
C LEU A 59 5.49 -14.74 8.05
N GLN A 60 6.69 -15.28 8.29
CA GLN A 60 7.25 -15.37 9.64
C GLN A 60 7.55 -13.98 10.22
N GLN A 61 8.00 -13.03 9.40
CA GLN A 61 8.16 -11.64 9.83
C GLN A 61 6.81 -11.01 10.16
N ILE A 62 5.79 -11.19 9.31
CA ILE A 62 4.45 -10.65 9.59
C ILE A 62 3.91 -11.19 10.93
N LEU A 63 4.04 -12.49 11.19
CA LEU A 63 3.57 -13.10 12.44
C LEU A 63 4.34 -12.63 13.68
N LYS A 64 5.58 -12.15 13.52
CA LYS A 64 6.37 -11.57 14.62
C LYS A 64 6.07 -10.10 14.84
N THR A 65 5.81 -9.35 13.77
CA THR A 65 5.55 -7.91 13.81
C THR A 65 4.11 -7.62 14.23
N VAL A 66 3.16 -8.41 13.75
CA VAL A 66 1.74 -8.17 13.98
C VAL A 66 1.29 -8.79 15.30
N ASN A 67 1.08 -7.95 16.31
CA ASN A 67 0.65 -8.36 17.65
C ASN A 67 -0.85 -8.71 17.71
N LEU A 68 -1.26 -9.73 16.97
CA LEU A 68 -2.62 -10.28 16.91
C LEU A 68 -2.56 -11.82 16.93
N ALA A 69 -3.70 -12.48 17.14
CA ALA A 69 -3.77 -13.93 17.06
C ALA A 69 -3.38 -14.43 15.66
N THR A 70 -2.60 -15.51 15.59
CA THR A 70 -2.12 -16.10 14.33
C THR A 70 -3.27 -16.37 13.34
N SER A 71 -4.42 -16.85 13.81
CA SER A 71 -5.61 -17.08 12.99
C SER A 71 -6.11 -15.81 12.31
N ASP A 72 -6.08 -14.69 13.03
CA ASP A 72 -6.57 -13.39 12.55
C ASP A 72 -5.59 -12.82 11.53
N VAL A 73 -4.28 -12.95 11.79
CA VAL A 73 -3.24 -12.54 10.83
C VAL A 73 -3.37 -13.32 9.53
N LEU A 74 -3.48 -14.64 9.59
CA LEU A 74 -3.62 -15.49 8.39
C LEU A 74 -4.90 -15.17 7.60
N THR A 75 -6.02 -14.98 8.29
CA THR A 75 -7.30 -14.61 7.66
C THR A 75 -7.21 -13.22 7.02
N GLY A 76 -6.57 -12.26 7.72
CA GLY A 76 -6.33 -10.92 7.21
C GLY A 76 -5.46 -10.91 5.95
N ILE A 77 -4.32 -11.63 5.96
CA ILE A 77 -3.44 -11.78 4.78
C ILE A 77 -4.22 -12.37 3.60
N GLN A 78 -5.01 -13.43 3.82
CA GLN A 78 -5.82 -14.04 2.75
C GLN A 78 -6.84 -13.05 2.18
N SER A 79 -7.53 -12.29 3.04
CA SER A 79 -8.52 -11.30 2.60
C SER A 79 -7.87 -10.16 1.83
N LEU A 80 -6.74 -9.62 2.31
CA LEU A 80 -5.96 -8.59 1.61
C LEU A 80 -5.48 -9.08 0.24
N SER A 81 -5.02 -10.33 0.16
CA SER A 81 -4.58 -10.93 -1.11
C SER A 81 -5.74 -11.07 -2.10
N ARG A 82 -6.93 -11.52 -1.66
CA ARG A 82 -8.13 -11.62 -2.51
C ARG A 82 -8.59 -10.27 -3.06
N ARG A 83 -8.37 -9.19 -2.30
CA ARG A 83 -8.67 -7.81 -2.70
C ARG A 83 -7.57 -7.17 -3.55
N LEU A 84 -6.51 -7.91 -3.87
CA LEU A 84 -5.34 -7.43 -4.62
C LEU A 84 -4.64 -6.23 -3.94
N LEU A 85 -4.69 -6.21 -2.60
CA LEU A 85 -4.00 -5.20 -1.80
C LEU A 85 -2.59 -5.67 -1.46
N LEU A 86 -2.44 -6.96 -1.17
CA LEU A 86 -1.19 -7.60 -0.82
C LEU A 86 -0.82 -8.62 -1.90
N ASP A 87 0.29 -8.38 -2.57
CA ASP A 87 0.86 -9.29 -3.55
C ASP A 87 1.81 -10.27 -2.87
N SER A 88 2.05 -11.41 -3.52
CA SER A 88 3.09 -12.33 -3.10
C SER A 88 4.06 -12.65 -4.21
N ILE A 89 5.35 -12.59 -3.90
CA ILE A 89 6.45 -12.90 -4.81
C ILE A 89 7.24 -14.09 -4.26
N ARG A 90 7.77 -14.92 -5.16
CA ARG A 90 8.69 -16.00 -4.80
C ARG A 90 10.12 -15.57 -5.08
N GLN A 91 11.00 -15.76 -4.10
CA GLN A 91 12.44 -15.60 -4.30
C GLN A 91 13.13 -16.84 -3.72
N GLY A 92 13.68 -17.69 -4.61
CA GLY A 92 14.20 -18.99 -4.22
C GLY A 92 13.10 -19.89 -3.64
N GLN A 93 13.32 -20.39 -2.41
CA GLN A 93 12.35 -21.21 -1.68
C GLN A 93 11.37 -20.39 -0.85
N ASP A 94 11.61 -19.10 -0.69
CA ASP A 94 10.85 -18.23 0.21
C ASP A 94 9.73 -17.49 -0.51
N LYS A 95 8.64 -17.27 0.22
CA LYS A 95 7.49 -16.47 -0.19
C LYS A 95 7.48 -15.17 0.58
N TYR A 96 7.51 -14.07 -0.17
CA TYR A 96 7.42 -12.72 0.36
C TYR A 96 6.09 -12.08 -0.02
N PHE A 97 5.70 -11.10 0.78
CA PHE A 97 4.49 -10.32 0.64
C PHE A 97 4.86 -8.84 0.57
N GLN A 98 4.19 -8.11 -0.32
CA GLN A 98 4.40 -6.68 -0.48
C GLN A 98 3.11 -5.99 -0.92
N PHE A 99 2.95 -4.73 -0.55
CA PHE A 99 1.91 -3.88 -1.12
C PHE A 99 2.36 -3.33 -2.47
N ASN A 100 1.43 -2.98 -3.35
CA ASN A 100 1.80 -2.25 -4.56
C ASN A 100 2.30 -0.82 -4.20
N PRO A 101 3.09 -0.17 -5.07
CA PRO A 101 3.65 1.16 -4.79
C PRO A 101 2.60 2.24 -4.51
N VAL A 102 1.39 2.10 -5.07
CA VAL A 102 0.28 3.04 -4.86
C VAL A 102 -0.24 2.96 -3.42
N TYR A 103 -0.44 1.74 -2.89
CA TYR A 103 -0.87 1.52 -1.51
C TYR A 103 0.24 1.85 -0.51
N GLN A 104 1.50 1.56 -0.84
CA GLN A 104 2.64 1.97 -0.01
C GLN A 104 2.68 3.48 0.17
N GLN A 105 2.56 4.23 -0.93
CA GLN A 105 2.51 5.70 -0.89
C GLN A 105 1.29 6.20 -0.11
N TYR A 106 0.11 5.59 -0.30
CA TYR A 106 -1.10 5.97 0.42
C TYR A 106 -0.97 5.75 1.94
N LEU A 107 -0.40 4.63 2.36
CA LEU A 107 -0.14 4.34 3.77
C LEU A 107 0.90 5.29 4.35
N LYS A 108 1.97 5.60 3.60
CA LYS A 108 2.99 6.57 3.98
C LYS A 108 2.41 7.97 4.19
N GLU A 109 1.54 8.43 3.29
CA GLU A 109 0.84 9.71 3.44
C GLU A 109 -0.04 9.72 4.70
N ARG A 110 -0.73 8.60 5.01
CA ARG A 110 -1.61 8.48 6.17
C ARG A 110 -0.88 8.38 7.51
N SER A 111 0.34 7.82 7.55
CA SER A 111 1.14 7.71 8.77
C SER A 111 1.79 9.05 9.21
N ASN A 112 1.76 10.06 8.34
CA ASN A 112 2.27 11.41 8.63
C ASN A 112 1.19 12.39 9.12
N ASP A 113 -0.08 11.94 9.18
CA ASP A 113 -1.23 12.66 9.74
C ASP A 113 -1.54 12.18 11.17
#